data_AF-A0A258CSY1-F1
#
_entry.id   AF-A0A258CSY1-F1
#
_cell.length_a   1.000
_cell.length_b   1.000
_cell.length_c   1.000
_cell.angle_alpha   90.00
_cell.angle_beta   90.00
_cell.angle_gamma   90.00
#
_symmetry.space_group_name_H-M   'P 1'
#
loop_
_entity.id
_entity.type
_entity.pdbx_description
1 polymer ?
#
loop_
_entity_poly.entity_id
_entity_poly.type
_entity_poly.pdbx_seq_one_letter_code
_entity_poly.pdbx_strand_id
1 'polypeptide(L)'
;MPETTQPIPLPAAAPRGLDHLVIGVRDLDAAGAFYEKLGFTVGARNRHPWGTENRIVQFPGAFLELITIGDAGAIPSPAPRQFSFGHFVREALERGEGLSMLVLESQDAKADATAFHSAGIGDFEPFFFERQ
;
A
#
# COMPACT_ATOMS: atom_id res chain seq x y z
N MET A 1 12.13 -27.99 38.77
CA MET A 1 11.03 -27.75 37.82
C MET A 1 11.28 -26.38 37.22
N PRO A 2 11.65 -26.23 35.93
CA PRO A 2 11.77 -24.91 35.34
C PRO A 2 10.35 -24.37 35.10
N GLU A 3 10.10 -23.20 35.65
CA GLU A 3 8.86 -22.46 35.50
C GLU A 3 8.68 -22.12 34.02
N THR A 4 7.63 -22.64 33.41
CA THR A 4 7.30 -22.35 32.01
C THR A 4 6.66 -20.98 31.99
N THR A 5 7.45 -19.93 31.74
CA THR A 5 6.93 -18.58 31.54
C THR A 5 5.98 -18.60 30.34
N GLN A 6 4.69 -18.55 30.59
CA GLN A 6 3.70 -18.39 29.53
C GLN A 6 3.96 -17.05 28.82
N PRO A 7 3.88 -16.99 27.48
CA PRO A 7 4.02 -15.73 26.76
C PRO A 7 2.94 -14.76 27.24
N ILE A 8 3.35 -13.55 27.61
CA ILE A 8 2.44 -12.47 27.98
C ILE A 8 1.52 -12.23 26.78
N PRO A 9 0.18 -12.28 26.93
CA PRO A 9 -0.73 -11.94 25.86
C PRO A 9 -0.45 -10.50 25.44
N LEU A 10 -0.09 -10.30 24.18
CA LEU A 10 -0.07 -8.95 23.61
C LEU A 10 -1.49 -8.39 23.77
N PRO A 11 -1.65 -7.15 24.28
CA PRO A 11 -2.96 -6.52 24.26
C PRO A 11 -3.49 -6.59 22.84
N ALA A 12 -4.76 -7.00 22.68
CA ALA A 12 -5.40 -7.00 21.37
C ALA A 12 -5.22 -5.60 20.79
N ALA A 13 -4.44 -5.49 19.71
CA ALA A 13 -4.22 -4.23 19.05
C ALA A 13 -5.60 -3.65 18.72
N ALA A 14 -5.83 -2.38 19.06
CA ALA A 14 -7.05 -1.69 18.66
C ALA A 14 -7.27 -1.91 17.15
N PRO A 15 -8.49 -2.22 16.71
CA PRO A 15 -8.74 -2.49 15.30
C PRO A 15 -8.27 -1.30 14.46
N ARG A 16 -7.48 -1.59 13.43
CA ARG A 16 -6.94 -0.55 12.54
C ARG A 16 -8.04 -0.12 11.57
N GLY A 17 -8.14 1.18 11.33
CA GLY A 17 -8.99 1.72 10.29
C GLY A 17 -8.50 1.29 8.90
N LEU A 18 -9.41 1.32 7.93
CA LEU A 18 -9.07 1.23 6.52
C LEU A 18 -8.53 2.60 6.09
N ASP A 19 -7.30 2.64 5.59
CA ASP A 19 -6.76 3.86 4.98
C ASP A 19 -7.17 3.94 3.51
N HIS A 20 -6.79 2.94 2.70
CA HIS A 20 -7.20 2.89 1.30
C HIS A 20 -7.06 1.50 0.68
N LEU A 21 -7.62 1.37 -0.53
CA LEU A 21 -7.43 0.23 -1.42
C LEU A 21 -6.64 0.66 -2.64
N VAL A 22 -5.68 -0.17 -3.06
CA VAL A 22 -4.87 0.05 -4.25
C VAL A 22 -5.42 -0.81 -5.38
N ILE A 23 -5.79 -0.19 -6.49
CA ILE A 23 -6.37 -0.84 -7.67
C ILE A 23 -5.42 -0.65 -8.84
N GLY A 24 -4.77 -1.74 -9.25
CA GLY A 24 -3.90 -1.77 -10.41
C GLY A 24 -4.71 -1.64 -11.70
N VAL A 25 -4.35 -0.67 -12.54
CA VAL A 25 -4.93 -0.44 -13.87
C VAL A 25 -3.84 -0.25 -14.91
N ARG A 26 -4.09 -0.63 -16.16
CA ARG A 26 -3.17 -0.43 -17.30
C ARG A 26 -3.35 0.94 -17.94
N ASP A 27 -4.58 1.46 -17.96
CA ASP A 27 -4.90 2.80 -18.44
C ASP A 27 -5.47 3.65 -17.31
N LEU A 28 -4.59 4.47 -16.72
CA LEU A 28 -4.92 5.32 -15.58
C LEU A 28 -5.88 6.47 -15.96
N ASP A 29 -5.85 6.95 -17.21
CA ASP A 29 -6.75 8.03 -17.64
C ASP A 29 -8.16 7.47 -17.87
N ALA A 30 -8.27 6.31 -18.53
CA ALA A 30 -9.55 5.64 -18.73
C ALA A 30 -10.19 5.24 -17.39
N ALA A 31 -9.41 4.70 -16.45
CA ALA A 31 -9.89 4.36 -15.12
C ALA A 31 -10.37 5.61 -14.36
N GLY A 32 -9.58 6.69 -14.37
CA GLY A 32 -9.98 7.95 -13.74
C GLY A 32 -11.27 8.52 -14.33
N ALA A 33 -11.39 8.57 -15.66
CA ALA A 33 -12.59 9.05 -16.35
C ALA A 33 -13.83 8.18 -16.06
N PHE A 34 -13.64 6.87 -15.89
CA PHE A 34 -14.71 5.98 -15.47
C PHE A 34 -15.27 6.36 -14.10
N TYR A 35 -14.42 6.58 -13.10
CA TYR A 35 -14.87 6.98 -11.76
C TYR A 35 -15.48 8.40 -11.74
N GLU A 36 -14.94 9.34 -12.53
CA GLU A 36 -15.55 10.67 -12.70
C GLU A 36 -16.98 10.55 -13.26
N LYS A 37 -17.19 9.69 -14.27
CA LYS A 37 -18.51 9.45 -14.86
C LYS A 37 -19.49 8.82 -13.87
N LEU A 38 -19.00 8.04 -12.90
CA LEU A 38 -19.80 7.51 -11.80
C LEU A 38 -20.15 8.57 -10.74
N GLY A 39 -19.59 9.79 -10.85
CA GLY A 39 -19.86 10.90 -9.96
C GLY A 39 -18.88 11.05 -8.80
N PHE A 40 -17.76 10.32 -8.81
CA PHE A 40 -16.72 10.50 -7.79
C PHE A 40 -15.83 11.71 -8.09
N THR A 41 -15.33 12.34 -7.04
CA THR A 41 -14.21 13.27 -7.15
C THR A 41 -12.92 12.49 -7.36
N VAL A 42 -12.28 12.69 -8.51
CA VAL A 42 -11.01 12.05 -8.85
C VAL A 42 -9.90 13.10 -8.91
N GLY A 43 -8.82 12.86 -8.17
CA GLY A 43 -7.66 13.73 -8.10
C GLY A 43 -6.89 13.83 -9.42
N ALA A 44 -5.98 14.80 -9.46
CA ALA A 44 -4.97 14.91 -10.51
C ALA A 44 -4.08 13.66 -10.55
N ARG A 45 -3.40 13.46 -11.68
CA ARG A 45 -2.39 12.42 -11.84
C ARG A 45 -1.15 12.78 -11.04
N ASN A 46 -0.76 11.94 -10.09
CA ASN A 46 0.49 12.07 -9.34
C ASN A 46 1.54 11.11 -9.90
N ARG A 47 2.81 11.50 -9.78
CA ARG A 47 3.96 10.72 -10.24
C ARG A 47 4.90 10.49 -9.08
N HIS A 48 5.26 9.23 -8.86
CA HIS A 48 6.15 8.87 -7.79
C HIS A 48 7.58 8.70 -8.30
N PRO A 49 8.60 9.05 -7.49
CA PRO A 49 10.00 8.90 -7.88
C PRO A 49 10.43 7.44 -8.05
N TRP A 50 9.61 6.46 -7.64
CA TRP A 50 9.79 5.02 -7.85
C TRP A 50 8.98 4.46 -9.05
N GLY A 51 8.60 5.31 -9.99
CA GLY A 51 8.11 4.88 -11.32
C GLY A 51 6.62 4.57 -11.44
N THR A 52 5.85 4.68 -10.35
CA THR A 52 4.39 4.54 -10.40
C THR A 52 3.72 5.88 -10.61
N GLU A 53 2.52 5.84 -11.19
CA GLU A 53 1.64 7.01 -11.28
C GLU A 53 0.27 6.62 -10.75
N ASN A 54 -0.42 7.55 -10.08
CA ASN A 54 -1.73 7.29 -9.51
C ASN A 54 -2.74 8.41 -9.78
N ARG A 55 -4.01 8.08 -9.57
CA ARG A 55 -5.12 9.03 -9.38
C ARG A 55 -5.93 8.56 -8.18
N ILE A 56 -6.40 9.51 -7.38
CA ILE A 56 -7.10 9.21 -6.11
C ILE A 56 -8.60 9.42 -6.30
N VAL A 57 -9.40 8.38 -6.04
CA VAL A 57 -10.86 8.46 -5.97
C VAL A 57 -11.25 8.68 -4.51
N GLN A 58 -11.87 9.82 -4.20
CA GLN A 58 -12.07 10.26 -2.81
C GLN A 58 -13.31 9.67 -2.14
N PHE A 59 -13.17 9.23 -0.89
CA PHE A 59 -14.26 8.86 0.01
C PHE A 59 -14.10 9.57 1.37
N PRO A 60 -15.15 9.67 2.20
CA PRO A 60 -15.01 10.17 3.56
C PRO A 60 -14.15 9.20 4.40
N GLY A 61 -12.94 9.62 4.75
CA GLY A 61 -12.04 8.87 5.63
C GLY A 61 -11.26 7.72 4.98
N ALA A 62 -11.40 7.51 3.66
CA ALA A 62 -10.62 6.53 2.90
C ALA A 62 -10.53 6.95 1.43
N PHE A 63 -9.77 6.22 0.62
CA PHE A 63 -9.75 6.44 -0.83
C PHE A 63 -9.48 5.17 -1.63
N LEU A 64 -9.71 5.23 -2.94
CA LEU A 64 -9.17 4.26 -3.88
C LEU A 64 -7.98 4.89 -4.59
N GLU A 65 -6.84 4.21 -4.54
CA GLU A 65 -5.66 4.56 -5.32
C GLU A 65 -5.70 3.77 -6.63
N LEU A 66 -6.08 4.44 -7.73
CA LEU A 66 -5.90 3.89 -9.07
C LEU A 66 -4.43 4.04 -9.41
N ILE A 67 -3.73 2.94 -9.70
CA ILE A 67 -2.28 2.97 -9.88
C ILE A 67 -1.81 2.22 -11.11
N THR A 68 -0.77 2.74 -11.75
CA THR A 68 -0.10 2.11 -12.88
C THR A 68 1.41 2.32 -12.85
N ILE A 69 2.13 1.69 -13.78
CA ILE A 69 3.54 1.97 -14.03
C ILE A 69 3.63 3.10 -15.06
N GLY A 70 4.18 4.25 -14.66
CA GLY A 70 4.46 5.36 -15.58
C GLY A 70 5.89 5.36 -16.11
N ASP A 71 6.87 5.02 -15.26
CA ASP A 71 8.28 4.90 -15.65
C ASP A 71 8.88 3.63 -15.03
N ALA A 72 8.97 2.57 -15.83
CA ALA A 72 9.56 1.32 -15.39
C ALA A 72 11.06 1.42 -15.10
N GLY A 73 11.76 2.40 -15.70
CA GLY A 73 13.19 2.63 -15.49
C GLY A 73 13.51 3.28 -14.14
N ALA A 74 12.54 3.96 -13.54
CA ALA A 74 12.65 4.56 -12.21
C ALA A 74 12.35 3.56 -11.06
N ILE A 75 11.94 2.33 -11.37
CA ILE A 75 11.64 1.33 -10.33
C ILE A 75 12.97 0.82 -9.74
N PRO A 76 13.22 1.00 -8.42
CA PRO A 76 14.43 0.49 -7.80
C PRO A 76 14.44 -1.04 -7.79
N SER A 77 15.63 -1.61 -8.00
CA SER A 77 15.86 -3.05 -7.85
C SER A 77 15.45 -3.51 -6.44
N PRO A 78 14.75 -4.66 -6.31
CA PRO A 78 14.43 -5.22 -5.01
C PRO A 78 15.69 -5.50 -4.19
N ALA A 79 15.63 -5.19 -2.90
CA ALA A 79 16.66 -5.51 -1.91
C ALA A 79 16.05 -6.32 -0.75
N PRO A 80 16.82 -7.20 -0.09
CA PRO A 80 16.32 -7.96 1.05
C PRO A 80 15.70 -7.05 2.10
N ARG A 81 14.47 -7.38 2.54
CA ARG A 81 13.70 -6.65 3.56
C ARG A 81 13.40 -5.18 3.23
N GLN A 82 13.64 -4.72 2.01
CA GLN A 82 13.25 -3.39 1.55
C GLN A 82 12.04 -3.50 0.63
N PHE A 83 10.96 -2.82 1.00
CA PHE A 83 9.75 -2.81 0.18
C PHE A 83 9.95 -1.94 -1.07
N SER A 84 9.77 -2.51 -2.25
CA SER A 84 9.78 -1.79 -3.53
C SER A 84 8.36 -1.67 -4.06
N PHE A 85 7.75 -0.50 -3.82
CA PHE A 85 6.36 -0.24 -4.19
C PHE A 85 6.14 -0.38 -5.71
N GLY A 86 7.02 0.20 -6.52
CA GLY A 86 6.93 0.11 -7.98
C GLY A 86 7.06 -1.32 -8.50
N HIS A 87 7.94 -2.13 -7.90
CA HIS A 87 8.07 -3.54 -8.24
C HIS A 87 6.79 -4.32 -7.90
N PHE A 88 6.24 -4.10 -6.71
CA PHE A 88 4.99 -4.72 -6.28
C PHE A 88 3.83 -4.43 -7.25
N VAL A 89 3.65 -3.16 -7.66
CA VAL A 89 2.61 -2.77 -8.61
C VAL A 89 2.82 -3.45 -9.97
N ARG A 90 4.07 -3.53 -10.44
CA ARG A 90 4.40 -4.20 -11.70
C ARG A 90 4.00 -5.68 -11.66
N GLU A 91 4.41 -6.40 -10.62
CA GLU A 91 4.05 -7.81 -10.45
C GLU A 91 2.53 -8.01 -10.31
N ALA A 92 1.82 -7.09 -9.64
CA ALA A 92 0.37 -7.15 -9.55
C ALA A 92 -0.29 -7.01 -10.92
N LEU A 93 0.14 -6.04 -11.74
CA LEU A 93 -0.37 -5.82 -13.10
C LEU A 93 -0.01 -6.95 -14.08
N GLU A 94 1.09 -7.66 -13.85
CA GLU A 94 1.41 -8.89 -14.59
C GLU A 94 0.40 -9.99 -14.32
N ARG A 95 -0.13 -10.09 -13.08
CA ARG A 95 -1.21 -11.02 -12.75
C ARG A 95 -2.58 -10.55 -13.28
N GLY A 96 -2.79 -9.24 -13.37
CA GLY A 96 -4.00 -8.65 -13.93
C GLY A 96 -4.34 -7.28 -13.35
N GLU A 97 -5.33 -6.62 -13.92
CA GLU A 97 -5.94 -5.42 -13.31
C GLU A 97 -6.85 -5.81 -12.14
N GLY A 98 -7.01 -4.91 -11.17
CA GLY A 98 -7.90 -5.10 -10.03
C GLY A 98 -7.27 -4.77 -8.68
N LEU A 99 -7.87 -5.27 -7.60
CA LEU A 99 -7.40 -5.03 -6.22
C LEU A 99 -6.01 -5.62 -6.01
N SER A 100 -5.02 -4.76 -5.79
CA SER A 100 -3.62 -5.13 -5.62
C SER A 100 -3.21 -5.14 -4.15
N MET A 101 -3.68 -4.19 -3.35
CA MET A 101 -3.29 -4.02 -1.94
C MET A 101 -4.42 -3.42 -1.11
N LEU A 102 -4.45 -3.79 0.17
CA LEU A 102 -5.23 -3.18 1.24
C LEU A 102 -4.26 -2.46 2.19
N VAL A 103 -4.55 -1.20 2.51
CA VAL A 103 -3.73 -0.40 3.43
C VAL A 103 -4.55 -0.08 4.68
N LEU A 104 -3.95 -0.32 5.84
CA LEU A 104 -4.54 -0.06 7.15
C LEU A 104 -3.86 1.14 7.79
N GLU A 105 -4.63 1.93 8.52
CA GLU A 105 -4.10 3.06 9.28
C GLU A 105 -3.09 2.58 10.33
N SER A 106 -2.10 3.44 10.58
CA SER A 106 -1.08 3.24 11.61
C SER A 106 -0.86 4.53 12.38
N GLN A 107 -0.72 4.43 13.69
CA GLN A 107 -0.26 5.53 14.55
C GLN A 107 1.26 5.48 14.78
N ASP A 108 1.89 4.32 14.53
CA ASP A 108 3.32 4.11 14.65
C ASP A 108 3.77 2.93 13.76
N ALA A 109 4.27 3.26 12.56
CA ALA A 109 4.69 2.27 11.58
C ALA A 109 5.89 1.42 12.06
N LYS A 110 6.72 1.93 12.97
CA LYS A 110 7.88 1.18 13.50
C LYS A 110 7.44 0.15 14.53
N ALA A 111 6.53 0.54 15.42
CA ALA A 111 5.91 -0.38 16.37
C ALA A 111 5.15 -1.48 15.63
N ASP A 112 4.41 -1.12 14.57
CA ASP A 112 3.69 -2.05 13.72
C ASP A 112 4.61 -3.05 13.02
N ALA A 113 5.71 -2.59 12.42
CA ALA A 113 6.69 -3.47 11.79
C ALA A 113 7.28 -4.48 12.79
N THR A 114 7.59 -4.04 14.02
CA THR A 114 8.09 -4.92 15.09
C THR A 114 7.05 -5.96 15.49
N ALA A 115 5.78 -5.54 15.63
CA ALA A 115 4.68 -6.43 15.98
C ALA A 115 4.41 -7.47 14.87
N PHE A 116 4.41 -7.05 13.60
CA PHE A 116 4.23 -7.95 12.45
C PHE A 116 5.39 -8.92 12.28
N HIS A 117 6.62 -8.49 12.54
CA HIS A 117 7.78 -9.38 12.55
C HIS A 117 7.65 -10.45 13.64
N SER A 118 7.29 -10.03 14.86
CA SER A 118 7.10 -10.94 16.00
C SER A 118 5.96 -11.95 15.77
N ALA A 119 4.96 -11.57 14.98
CA ALA A 119 3.82 -12.41 14.60
C ALA A 119 4.07 -13.27 13.34
N GLY A 120 5.22 -13.13 12.67
CA GLY A 120 5.53 -13.86 11.43
C GLY A 120 4.72 -13.42 10.20
N ILE A 121 4.16 -12.21 10.22
CA ILE A 121 3.35 -11.66 9.12
C ILE A 121 4.23 -11.02 8.05
N GLY A 122 5.29 -10.32 8.45
CA GLY A 122 6.24 -9.67 7.54
C GLY A 122 7.42 -9.07 8.29
N ASP A 123 8.56 -8.91 7.61
CA ASP A 123 9.83 -8.47 8.20
C ASP A 123 10.49 -7.29 7.43
N PHE A 124 9.73 -6.64 6.55
CA PHE A 124 10.16 -5.46 5.81
C PHE A 124 10.44 -4.28 6.74
N GLU A 125 11.48 -3.51 6.42
CA GLU A 125 11.72 -2.21 7.05
C GLU A 125 10.62 -1.22 6.63
N PRO A 126 10.22 -0.28 7.52
CA PRO A 126 9.25 0.75 7.18
C PRO A 126 9.68 1.56 5.95
N PHE A 127 8.80 1.61 4.95
CA PHE A 127 8.98 2.42 3.74
C PHE A 127 8.37 3.81 3.95
N PHE A 128 9.22 4.83 4.04
CA PHE A 128 8.78 6.21 4.23
C PHE A 128 8.71 6.94 2.88
N PHE A 129 7.60 7.61 2.66
CA PHE A 129 7.40 8.47 1.50
C PHE A 129 6.47 9.63 1.83
N GLU A 130 6.65 10.72 1.11
CA GLU A 130 5.83 11.91 1.19
C GLU A 130 5.43 12.32 -0.23
N ARG A 131 4.28 12.99 -0.34
CA ARG A 131 3.90 13.63 -1.59
C ARG A 131 4.71 14.93 -1.72
N GLN A 132 5.35 15.15 -2.86
CA GLN A 132 5.89 16.47 -3.24
C GLN A 132 4.79 17.32 -3.88
#